data_AF-A0A950ACD9-F1
#
_entry.id   AF-A0A950ACD9-F1
#
_cell.length_a   1.000
_cell.length_b   1.000
_cell.length_c   1.000
_cell.angle_alpha   90.00
_cell.angle_beta   90.00
_cell.angle_gamma   90.00
#
_symmetry.space_group_name_H-M   'P 1'
#
loop_
_entity.id
_entity.type
_entity.pdbx_description
1 polymer ?
#
loop_
_entity_poly.entity_id
_entity_poly.type
_entity_poly.pdbx_seq_one_letter_code
_entity_poly.pdbx_strand_id
1 'polypeptide(L)'
;MAAAPYFFQILLSECKNKPAEIDDSSIVVEVSPTIIPVGGLAGEKEQSERAFAENAARRTAMELLGSAGRDIDLGDSIAQIGALPDDIDGLPPILDRGGIRAWKL
;
A
#
# COMPACT_ATOMS: atom_id res chain seq x y z
N MET A 1 5.34 3.15 23.38
CA MET A 1 4.52 3.85 22.35
C MET A 1 4.72 3.08 21.06
N ALA A 2 3.67 2.46 20.52
CA ALA A 2 3.76 1.87 19.18
C ALA A 2 3.78 3.03 18.16
N ALA A 3 4.64 2.95 17.15
CA ALA A 3 4.60 3.91 16.04
C ALA A 3 3.25 3.79 15.31
N ALA A 4 2.81 4.88 14.68
CA ALA A 4 1.60 4.87 13.86
C ALA A 4 1.82 4.00 12.59
N PRO A 5 0.79 3.31 12.09
CA PRO A 5 0.84 2.63 10.81
C PRO A 5 1.02 3.61 9.65
N TYR A 6 1.63 3.12 8.57
CA TYR A 6 1.74 3.84 7.31
C TYR A 6 0.59 3.42 6.42
N PHE A 7 -0.11 4.40 5.85
CA PHE A 7 -1.18 4.16 4.89
C PHE A 7 -0.76 4.65 3.51
N PHE A 8 -1.05 3.86 2.49
CA PHE A 8 -0.79 4.20 1.10
C PHE A 8 -2.03 3.98 0.27
N GLN A 9 -2.33 4.93 -0.62
CA GLN A 9 -3.35 4.79 -1.65
C GLN A 9 -2.67 4.68 -3.01
N ILE A 10 -3.14 3.73 -3.81
CA ILE A 10 -2.65 3.45 -5.15
C ILE A 10 -3.80 3.68 -6.11
N LEU A 11 -3.72 4.73 -6.92
CA LEU A 11 -4.77 5.11 -7.86
C LEU A 11 -4.64 4.30 -9.14
N LEU A 12 -5.49 3.29 -9.30
CA LEU A 12 -5.44 2.40 -10.47
C LEU A 12 -5.88 3.12 -11.74
N SER A 13 -6.75 4.12 -11.62
CA SER A 13 -7.17 4.99 -12.75
C SER A 13 -6.01 5.76 -13.38
N GLU A 14 -4.95 6.02 -12.62
CA GLU A 14 -3.75 6.73 -13.11
C GLU A 14 -2.65 5.78 -13.59
N CYS A 15 -2.82 4.47 -13.39
CA CYS A 15 -1.85 3.49 -13.85
C CYS A 15 -1.93 3.27 -15.36
N LYS A 16 -0.77 3.29 -16.01
CA LYS A 16 -0.66 2.92 -17.42
C LYS A 16 -0.93 1.43 -17.59
N ASN A 17 -1.56 1.06 -18.71
CA ASN A 17 -1.90 -0.32 -19.06
C ASN A 17 -2.86 -1.03 -18.10
N LYS A 18 -3.72 -0.28 -17.38
CA LYS A 18 -4.79 -0.89 -16.58
C LYS A 18 -5.68 -1.79 -17.47
N PRO A 19 -5.76 -3.11 -17.21
CA PRO A 19 -6.68 -3.98 -17.93
C PRO A 19 -8.13 -3.66 -17.58
N ALA A 20 -9.03 -3.88 -18.54
CA ALA A 20 -10.46 -3.58 -18.41
C ALA A 20 -11.17 -4.43 -17.34
N GLU A 21 -10.55 -5.51 -16.87
CA GLU A 21 -11.07 -6.41 -15.82
C GLU A 21 -10.88 -5.87 -14.40
N ILE A 22 -10.16 -4.76 -14.23
CA ILE A 22 -10.02 -4.09 -12.95
C ILE A 22 -11.05 -2.98 -12.89
N ASP A 23 -12.20 -3.26 -12.27
CA ASP A 23 -13.22 -2.24 -12.01
C ASP A 23 -12.84 -1.32 -10.83
N ASP A 24 -11.88 -1.75 -10.00
CA ASP A 24 -11.41 -1.00 -8.83
C ASP A 24 -10.79 0.36 -9.25
N SER A 25 -11.16 1.41 -8.53
CA SER A 25 -10.63 2.77 -8.69
C SER A 25 -9.29 2.93 -7.98
N SER A 26 -9.11 2.31 -6.80
CA SER A 26 -7.88 2.39 -6.03
C SER A 26 -7.63 1.19 -5.11
N ILE A 27 -6.39 1.03 -4.67
CA ILE A 27 -6.01 0.08 -3.63
C ILE A 27 -5.48 0.87 -2.44
N VAL A 28 -5.96 0.54 -1.25
CA VAL A 28 -5.43 1.11 -0.01
C VAL A 28 -4.64 0.02 0.71
N VAL A 29 -3.45 0.37 1.18
CA VAL A 29 -2.58 -0.54 1.93
C VAL A 29 -2.15 0.10 3.25
N GLU A 30 -2.40 -0.61 4.35
CA GLU A 30 -1.88 -0.32 5.68
C GLU A 30 -0.63 -1.17 5.92
N VAL A 31 0.44 -0.54 6.38
CA VAL A 31 1.70 -1.19 6.75
C VAL A 31 2.01 -0.88 8.21
N SER A 32 2.01 -1.91 9.04
CA SER A 32 2.36 -1.85 10.45
C SER A 32 3.84 -1.56 10.61
N PRO A 33 4.25 -0.64 11.50
CA PRO A 33 5.65 -0.30 11.69
C PRO A 33 6.45 -1.45 12.33
N THR A 34 5.77 -2.42 12.93
CA THR A 34 6.40 -3.60 13.56
C THR A 34 7.11 -4.51 12.56
N ILE A 35 6.77 -4.45 11.28
CA ILE A 35 7.46 -5.24 10.23
C ILE A 35 8.58 -4.47 9.53
N ILE A 36 8.72 -3.18 9.83
CA ILE A 36 9.73 -2.36 9.20
C ILE A 36 11.05 -2.57 9.94
N PRO A 37 12.12 -3.02 9.24
CA PRO A 37 13.40 -3.26 9.88
C PRO A 37 13.96 -1.95 10.43
N VAL A 38 14.22 -1.91 11.73
CA VAL A 38 14.76 -0.73 12.41
C VAL A 38 16.26 -0.66 12.17
N GLY A 39 16.70 0.19 11.24
CA GLY A 39 18.12 0.40 10.96
C GLY A 39 18.38 1.78 10.36
N GLY A 40 19.31 2.54 10.95
CA GLY A 40 19.73 3.86 10.43
C GLY A 40 19.90 4.93 11.52
N LEU A 41 20.71 5.95 11.22
CA LEU A 41 20.78 7.19 12.01
C LEU A 41 19.45 7.94 11.90
N ALA A 42 19.08 8.72 12.92
CA ALA A 42 17.72 9.23 13.15
C ALA A 42 17.03 9.93 11.96
N GLY A 43 17.78 10.53 11.02
CA GLY A 43 17.23 11.14 9.79
C GLY A 43 17.11 10.19 8.59
N GLU A 44 18.04 9.25 8.43
CA GLU A 44 17.97 8.22 7.39
C GLU A 44 16.92 7.15 7.70
N LYS A 45 16.62 6.99 9.00
CA LYS A 45 15.65 6.04 9.51
C LYS A 45 14.25 6.30 8.97
N GLU A 46 13.72 7.52 9.12
CA GLU A 46 12.33 7.82 8.71
C GLU A 46 12.15 7.68 7.19
N GLN A 47 13.13 8.11 6.40
CA GLN A 47 13.10 7.94 4.94
C GLN A 47 13.19 6.47 4.53
N SER A 48 14.03 5.67 5.21
CA SER A 48 14.17 4.25 4.95
C SER A 48 12.93 3.46 5.37
N GLU A 49 12.31 3.81 6.49
CA GLU A 49 11.08 3.19 6.98
C GLU A 49 9.92 3.45 6.03
N ARG A 50 9.77 4.70 5.57
CA ARG A 50 8.77 5.07 4.56
C ARG A 50 9.01 4.34 3.23
N ALA A 51 10.24 4.31 2.75
CA ALA A 51 10.57 3.64 1.48
C ALA A 51 10.30 2.13 1.56
N PHE A 52 10.58 1.50 2.70
CA PHE A 52 10.25 0.10 2.95
C PHE A 52 8.73 -0.10 2.94
N ALA A 53 7.98 0.74 3.66
CA ALA A 53 6.53 0.66 3.73
C ALA A 53 5.88 0.87 2.36
N GLU A 54 6.39 1.80 1.56
CA GLU A 54 5.93 2.03 0.19
C GLU A 54 6.19 0.81 -0.71
N ASN A 55 7.38 0.21 -0.62
CA ASN A 55 7.70 -1.01 -1.37
C ASN A 55 6.82 -2.20 -0.94
N ALA A 56 6.57 -2.34 0.37
CA ALA A 56 5.63 -3.33 0.89
C ALA A 56 4.23 -3.10 0.31
N ALA A 57 3.75 -1.85 0.31
CA ALA A 57 2.46 -1.48 -0.26
C ALA A 57 2.37 -1.80 -1.76
N ARG A 58 3.39 -1.44 -2.55
CA ARG A 58 3.47 -1.77 -3.98
C ARG A 58 3.39 -3.28 -4.22
N ARG A 59 4.16 -4.07 -3.47
CA ARG A 59 4.15 -5.54 -3.59
C ARG A 59 2.79 -6.13 -3.26
N THR A 60 2.17 -5.67 -2.18
CA THR A 60 0.85 -6.11 -1.76
C THR A 60 -0.21 -5.76 -2.79
N ALA A 61 -0.16 -4.57 -3.38
CA ALA A 61 -1.08 -4.20 -4.45
C ALA A 61 -0.92 -5.09 -5.68
N MET A 62 0.31 -5.41 -6.09
CA MET A 62 0.56 -6.35 -7.19
C MET A 62 0.04 -7.75 -6.87
N GLU A 63 0.19 -8.24 -5.63
CA GLU A 63 -0.38 -9.51 -5.19
C GLU A 63 -1.92 -9.49 -5.24
N LEU A 64 -2.52 -8.38 -4.81
CA LEU A 64 -3.97 -8.18 -4.78
C LEU A 64 -4.59 -8.09 -6.18
N LEU A 65 -3.82 -7.56 -7.14
CA LEU A 65 -4.18 -7.51 -8.56
C LEU A 65 -3.91 -8.83 -9.28
N GLY A 66 -3.09 -9.72 -8.71
CA GLY A 66 -2.79 -11.03 -9.27
C GLY A 66 -2.20 -10.94 -10.69
N SER A 67 -2.64 -11.82 -11.57
CA SER A 67 -2.20 -11.83 -12.99
C SER A 67 -2.66 -10.59 -13.77
N ALA A 68 -3.77 -9.95 -13.37
CA ALA A 68 -4.25 -8.72 -14.00
C ALA A 68 -3.30 -7.54 -13.74
N GLY A 69 -2.59 -7.55 -12.61
CA GLY A 69 -1.64 -6.50 -12.24
C GLY A 69 -0.30 -6.56 -12.93
N ARG A 70 0.02 -7.65 -13.67
CA ARG A 70 1.39 -7.98 -14.07
C ARG A 70 2.05 -6.93 -14.98
N ASP A 71 1.25 -6.26 -15.80
CA ASP A 71 1.69 -5.23 -16.76
C ASP A 71 1.39 -3.80 -16.28
N ILE A 72 0.87 -3.65 -15.06
CA ILE A 72 0.51 -2.35 -14.48
C ILE A 72 1.74 -1.73 -13.85
N ASP A 73 2.10 -0.54 -14.33
CA ASP A 73 3.12 0.27 -13.69
C ASP A 73 2.49 1.12 -12.59
N LEU A 74 2.79 0.77 -11.33
CA LEU A 74 2.35 1.51 -10.14
C LEU A 74 3.28 2.68 -9.79
N GLY A 75 4.29 2.97 -10.63
CA GLY A 75 5.44 3.84 -10.35
C GLY A 75 5.08 5.15 -9.67
N ASP A 76 4.32 6.00 -10.36
CA ASP A 76 3.92 7.32 -9.88
C ASP A 76 2.51 7.36 -9.25
N SER A 77 1.81 6.22 -9.21
CA SER A 77 0.39 6.16 -8.80
C SER A 77 0.18 5.88 -7.31
N ILE A 78 1.26 5.80 -6.52
CA ILE A 78 1.20 5.55 -5.08
C ILE A 78 1.44 6.84 -4.29
N ALA A 79 0.54 7.12 -3.34
CA ALA A 79 0.64 8.25 -2.43
C ALA A 79 0.50 7.76 -0.99
N GLN A 80 1.30 8.30 -0.07
CA GLN A 80 1.09 8.10 1.36
C GLN A 80 -0.09 8.96 1.82
N ILE A 81 -1.06 8.32 2.49
CA ILE A 81 -2.22 8.99 3.08
C ILE A 81 -2.08 9.02 4.62
N GLY A 82 -2.75 9.98 5.26
CA GLY A 82 -2.61 10.18 6.71
C GLY A 82 -3.40 9.19 7.57
N ALA A 83 -4.45 8.58 7.01
CA ALA A 83 -5.33 7.66 7.69
C ALA A 83 -6.03 6.74 6.67
N LEU A 84 -6.63 5.66 7.17
CA LEU A 84 -7.51 4.80 6.39
C LEU A 84 -8.75 5.60 5.92
N PRO A 85 -9.16 5.55 4.65
CA PRO A 85 -10.37 6.20 4.18
C PRO A 85 -11.62 5.67 4.87
N ASP A 86 -12.57 6.56 5.20
CA ASP A 86 -13.82 6.20 5.87
C ASP A 86 -14.65 5.15 5.10
N ASP A 87 -14.55 5.14 3.77
CA ASP A 87 -15.26 4.20 2.90
C ASP A 87 -14.87 2.73 3.13
N ILE A 88 -13.68 2.47 3.69
CA ILE A 88 -13.20 1.13 4.05
C ILE A 88 -13.00 0.95 5.55
N ASP A 89 -13.27 1.98 6.35
CA ASP A 89 -13.20 1.88 7.80
C ASP A 89 -14.31 0.93 8.30
N GLY A 90 -13.90 -0.18 8.91
CA GLY A 90 -14.80 -1.25 9.33
C GLY A 90 -15.07 -2.35 8.30
N LEU A 91 -14.54 -2.24 7.06
CA LEU A 91 -14.54 -3.35 6.11
C LEU A 91 -13.35 -4.29 6.36
N PRO A 92 -13.53 -5.62 6.28
CA PRO A 92 -12.42 -6.55 6.41
C PRO A 92 -11.44 -6.37 5.24
N PRO A 93 -10.12 -6.39 5.49
CA PRO A 93 -9.14 -6.33 4.42
C PRO A 93 -9.25 -7.58 3.53
N ILE A 94 -9.04 -7.38 2.24
CA ILE A 94 -9.02 -8.46 1.25
C ILE A 94 -7.75 -9.30 1.42
N LEU A 95 -6.66 -8.66 1.83
CA LEU A 95 -5.40 -9.31 2.16
C LEU A 95 -4.94 -8.83 3.53
N ASP A 96 -4.68 -9.77 4.45
CA ASP A 96 -4.08 -9.52 5.76
C ASP A 96 -2.91 -10.49 5.97
N ARG A 97 -1.69 -9.95 6.02
CA ARG A 97 -0.48 -10.74 6.26
C ARG A 97 0.50 -10.01 7.15
N GLY A 98 0.63 -10.53 8.37
CA GLY A 98 1.77 -10.28 9.23
C GLY A 98 2.03 -8.82 9.55
N GLY A 99 1.01 -7.95 9.49
CA GLY A 99 1.16 -6.49 9.67
C GLY A 99 1.02 -5.68 8.38
N ILE A 100 0.68 -6.29 7.25
CA ILE A 100 0.24 -5.58 6.04
C ILE A 100 -1.21 -5.93 5.76
N ARG A 101 -2.05 -4.91 5.57
CA ARG A 101 -3.46 -5.06 5.21
C ARG A 101 -3.78 -4.29 3.95
N ALA A 102 -4.63 -4.84 3.09
CA ALA A 102 -5.03 -4.15 1.87
C ALA A 102 -6.52 -4.29 1.53
N TRP A 103 -7.05 -3.24 0.91
CA TRP A 103 -8.42 -3.11 0.46
C TRP A 103 -8.46 -2.64 -0.98
N LYS A 104 -9.51 -3.02 -1.71
CA LYS A 104 -9.84 -2.49 -3.03
C LYS A 104 -11.03 -1.54 -2.88
N LEU A 105 -10.97 -0.44 -3.60
CA LEU A 105 -11.95 0.65 -3.65
C LEU A 105 -12.37 0.87 -5.10
#